data_AF-A0A1B8WII5-F1
#
_entry.id   AF-A0A1B8WII5-F1
#
_cell.length_a   1.000
_cell.length_b   1.000
_cell.length_c   1.000
_cell.angle_alpha   90.00
_cell.angle_beta   90.00
_cell.angle_gamma   90.00
#
_symmetry.space_group_name_H-M   'P 1'
#
loop_
_entity.id
_entity.type
_entity.pdbx_description
1 polymer ?
#
loop_
_entity_poly.entity_id
_entity_poly.type
_entity_poly.pdbx_seq_one_letter_code
_entity_poly.pdbx_strand_id
1 'polypeptide(L)'
;MAIDDGSAAKANEYKELKYTIIKDSNRLIGTSQIMNVSADADEIAAYRGKLLTWFGAPLYETNQNDDAFTYLFEASDHANHKWLFTAYQGPSGFAIGGNPTQKDSKAAAVAFVEDLSTMAPADFEHSLMNRDDTTNITYGCKNKKCYSK
;
A
#
# COMPACT_ATOMS: atom_id res chain seq x y z
N MET A 1 -8.53 -5.67 20.50
CA MET A 1 -7.16 -5.49 21.01
C MET A 1 -6.23 -6.12 19.98
N ALA A 2 -5.58 -5.32 19.13
CA ALA A 2 -4.59 -5.86 18.20
C ALA A 2 -3.41 -6.36 19.03
N ILE A 3 -3.07 -7.64 18.87
CA ILE A 3 -1.91 -8.23 19.51
C ILE A 3 -0.71 -7.59 18.82
N ASP A 4 0.10 -6.82 19.56
CA ASP A 4 1.42 -6.40 19.08
C ASP A 4 2.28 -7.67 19.01
N ASP A 5 2.50 -8.15 17.79
CA ASP A 5 3.31 -9.34 17.52
C ASP A 5 4.82 -9.03 17.45
N GLY A 6 5.22 -7.82 17.87
CA GLY A 6 6.60 -7.36 17.87
C GLY A 6 7.09 -6.92 16.49
N SER A 7 6.26 -6.95 15.45
CA SER A 7 6.66 -6.53 14.09
C SER A 7 7.06 -5.07 14.04
N ALA A 8 6.41 -4.19 14.82
CA ALA A 8 6.76 -2.78 14.89
C ALA A 8 8.13 -2.56 15.55
N ALA A 9 8.43 -3.29 16.63
CA ALA A 9 9.76 -3.22 17.26
C ALA A 9 10.86 -3.69 16.30
N LYS A 10 10.61 -4.81 15.59
CA LYS A 10 11.53 -5.38 14.60
C LYS A 10 11.69 -4.55 13.33
N ALA A 11 10.71 -3.73 12.95
CA ALA A 11 10.79 -2.88 11.76
C ALA A 11 12.04 -1.97 11.80
N ASN A 12 12.49 -1.58 12.99
CA ASN A 12 13.73 -0.81 13.19
C ASN A 12 15.00 -1.51 12.70
N GLU A 13 14.97 -2.83 12.47
CA GLU A 13 16.08 -3.59 11.87
C GLU A 13 16.09 -3.47 10.33
N TYR A 14 14.98 -3.06 9.72
CA TYR A 14 14.78 -2.96 8.27
C TYR A 14 14.75 -1.51 7.80
N LYS A 15 15.80 -0.75 8.10
CA LYS A 15 15.95 0.63 7.62
C LYS A 15 16.53 0.68 6.22
N GLU A 16 16.13 1.70 5.46
CA GLU A 16 16.67 2.00 4.13
C GLU A 16 16.45 0.86 3.12
N LEU A 17 15.27 0.25 3.15
CA LEU A 17 14.89 -0.77 2.17
C LEU A 17 14.96 -0.18 0.75
N LYS A 18 15.45 -0.98 -0.18
CA LYS A 18 15.42 -0.66 -1.61
C LYS A 18 14.20 -1.29 -2.24
N TYR A 19 13.45 -0.48 -2.99
CA TYR A 19 12.21 -0.89 -3.62
C TYR A 19 12.35 -0.97 -5.14
N THR A 20 11.89 -2.07 -5.72
CA THR A 20 11.84 -2.28 -7.17
C THR A 20 10.42 -2.59 -7.59
N ILE A 21 9.83 -1.74 -8.43
CA ILE A 21 8.49 -1.96 -8.96
C ILE A 21 8.49 -3.11 -9.97
N ILE A 22 7.46 -3.95 -9.88
CA ILE A 22 7.24 -5.09 -10.77
C ILE A 22 5.99 -4.81 -11.59
N LYS A 23 6.11 -4.94 -12.92
CA LYS A 23 5.02 -4.73 -13.88
C LYS A 23 4.42 -6.02 -14.45
N ASP A 24 4.90 -7.18 -13.99
CA ASP A 24 4.39 -8.49 -14.38
C ASP A 24 3.31 -8.95 -13.41
N SER A 25 2.05 -8.96 -13.85
CA SER A 25 0.89 -9.34 -13.05
C SER A 25 0.88 -10.82 -12.66
N ASN A 26 1.60 -11.69 -13.37
CA ASN A 26 1.70 -13.12 -12.99
C ASN A 26 2.41 -13.30 -11.64
N ARG A 27 3.19 -12.29 -11.22
CA ARG A 27 3.88 -12.27 -9.92
C ARG A 27 2.99 -11.78 -8.77
N LEU A 28 1.70 -11.49 -8.99
CA LEU A 28 0.76 -11.25 -7.90
C LEU A 28 0.53 -12.50 -7.04
N ILE A 29 0.69 -13.69 -7.65
CA ILE A 29 0.57 -14.98 -6.98
C ILE A 29 1.61 -15.06 -5.86
N GLY A 30 1.16 -15.36 -4.65
CA GLY A 30 2.02 -15.50 -3.47
C GLY A 30 1.99 -14.31 -2.51
N THR A 31 1.19 -13.27 -2.81
CA THR A 31 0.88 -12.22 -1.84
C THR A 31 -0.53 -12.42 -1.27
N SER A 32 -0.66 -12.22 0.04
CA SER A 32 -1.94 -12.19 0.78
C SER A 32 -1.89 -11.05 1.78
N GLN A 33 -3.03 -10.52 2.21
CA GLN A 33 -3.07 -9.45 3.20
C GLN A 33 -2.27 -9.83 4.46
N ILE A 34 -1.23 -9.07 4.79
CA ILE A 34 -0.45 -9.22 6.03
C ILE A 34 -0.63 -8.03 6.97
N MET A 35 -1.14 -6.91 6.45
CA MET A 35 -1.38 -5.69 7.22
C MET A 35 -2.53 -4.89 6.61
N ASN A 36 -3.50 -4.51 7.45
CA ASN A 36 -4.42 -3.42 7.14
C ASN A 36 -3.81 -2.13 7.66
N VAL A 37 -3.72 -1.11 6.82
CA VAL A 37 -3.07 0.17 7.16
C VAL A 37 -4.11 1.24 7.49
N SER A 38 -5.13 1.41 6.66
CA SER A 38 -6.20 2.37 6.91
C SER A 38 -7.48 2.03 6.18
N ALA A 39 -8.62 2.31 6.84
CA ALA A 39 -9.95 2.28 6.25
C ALA A 39 -10.53 3.70 6.02
N ASP A 40 -9.80 4.75 6.40
CA ASP A 40 -10.24 6.14 6.23
C ASP A 40 -9.94 6.64 4.81
N ALA A 41 -10.92 7.24 4.13
CA ALA A 41 -10.79 7.61 2.73
C ALA A 41 -9.75 8.71 2.47
N ASP A 42 -9.57 9.67 3.39
CA ASP A 42 -8.56 10.73 3.27
C ASP A 42 -7.15 10.16 3.47
N GLU A 43 -6.99 9.22 4.41
CA GLU A 43 -5.73 8.50 4.61
C GLU A 43 -5.40 7.59 3.42
N ILE A 44 -6.39 6.86 2.88
CA ILE A 44 -6.21 6.05 1.67
C ILE A 44 -5.80 6.95 0.49
N ALA A 45 -6.41 8.13 0.33
CA ALA A 45 -5.98 9.12 -0.66
C ALA A 45 -4.51 9.52 -0.45
N ALA A 46 -4.12 9.79 0.78
CA ALA A 46 -2.74 10.15 1.12
C ALA A 46 -1.75 9.04 0.77
N TYR A 47 -2.05 7.78 1.11
CA TYR A 47 -1.19 6.65 0.75
C TYR A 47 -1.10 6.44 -0.76
N ARG A 48 -2.22 6.51 -1.50
CA ARG A 48 -2.20 6.41 -2.97
C ARG A 48 -1.38 7.55 -3.59
N GLY A 49 -1.55 8.78 -3.13
CA GLY A 49 -0.77 9.93 -3.59
C GLY A 49 0.73 9.76 -3.33
N LYS A 50 1.11 9.21 -2.18
CA LYS A 50 2.52 8.93 -1.83
C LYS A 50 3.10 7.83 -2.72
N LEU A 51 2.34 6.76 -2.98
CA LEU A 51 2.73 5.71 -3.93
C LEU A 51 2.91 6.26 -5.34
N LEU A 52 2.02 7.16 -5.79
CA LEU A 52 2.16 7.83 -7.08
C LEU A 52 3.44 8.67 -7.17
N THR A 53 3.78 9.43 -6.11
CA THR A 53 5.05 10.16 -6.05
C THR A 53 6.25 9.22 -6.14
N TRP A 54 6.22 8.12 -5.40
CA TRP A 54 7.40 7.26 -5.26
C TRP A 54 7.58 6.31 -6.45
N PHE A 55 6.48 5.71 -6.92
CA PHE A 55 6.50 4.59 -7.85
C PHE A 55 5.82 4.90 -9.19
N GLY A 56 5.22 6.08 -9.35
CA GLY A 56 4.42 6.41 -10.52
C GLY A 56 3.12 5.59 -10.56
N ALA A 57 2.62 5.28 -11.75
CA ALA A 57 1.34 4.58 -11.91
C ALA A 57 1.36 3.15 -11.31
N PRO A 58 0.21 2.65 -10.81
CA PRO A 58 0.07 1.30 -10.26
C PRO A 58 0.31 0.21 -11.32
N LEU A 59 0.28 -1.06 -10.89
CA LEU A 59 0.21 -2.20 -11.81
C LEU A 59 -1.12 -2.19 -12.56
N TYR A 60 -2.21 -1.94 -11.84
CA TYR A 60 -3.52 -1.65 -12.40
C TYR A 60 -4.31 -0.73 -11.46
N GLU A 61 -5.33 -0.09 -12.03
CA GLU A 61 -6.33 0.69 -11.31
C GLU A 61 -7.72 0.43 -11.89
N THR A 62 -8.75 0.58 -11.05
CA THR A 62 -10.15 0.44 -11.44
C THR A 62 -11.00 1.51 -10.77
N ASN A 63 -12.27 1.60 -11.18
CA ASN A 63 -13.24 2.47 -10.50
C ASN A 63 -14.03 1.72 -9.42
N GLN A 64 -13.65 0.49 -9.05
CA GLN A 64 -14.31 -0.27 -8.00
C GLN A 64 -13.67 0.06 -6.65
N ASN A 65 -14.46 0.49 -5.66
CA ASN A 65 -13.92 0.84 -4.34
C ASN A 65 -13.22 -0.34 -3.65
N ASP A 66 -13.67 -1.56 -3.93
CA ASP A 66 -13.15 -2.81 -3.36
C ASP A 66 -11.94 -3.40 -4.11
N ASP A 67 -11.50 -2.77 -5.21
CA ASP A 67 -10.32 -3.14 -5.99
C ASP A 67 -9.76 -1.92 -6.76
N ALA A 68 -9.56 -0.81 -6.06
CA ALA A 68 -9.34 0.49 -6.69
C ALA A 68 -7.97 0.59 -7.37
N PHE A 69 -6.94 0.01 -6.77
CA PHE A 69 -5.59 -0.02 -7.33
C PHE A 69 -4.73 -1.09 -6.64
N THR A 70 -3.70 -1.54 -7.36
CA THR A 70 -2.66 -2.41 -6.81
C THR A 70 -1.28 -2.03 -7.35
N TYR A 71 -0.31 -1.91 -6.45
CA TYR A 71 1.12 -1.92 -6.77
C TYR A 71 1.69 -3.28 -6.43
N LEU A 72 2.66 -3.75 -7.22
CA LEU A 72 3.48 -4.93 -6.92
C LEU A 72 4.95 -4.50 -6.93
N PHE A 73 5.67 -4.83 -5.87
CA PHE A 73 7.06 -4.44 -5.72
C PHE A 73 7.85 -5.43 -4.87
N GLU A 74 9.17 -5.41 -5.06
CA GLU A 74 10.12 -6.11 -4.22
C GLU A 74 10.78 -5.10 -3.28
N ALA A 75 10.78 -5.39 -1.98
CA ALA A 75 11.60 -4.71 -1.00
C ALA A 75 12.85 -5.55 -0.72
N SER A 76 14.00 -4.90 -0.60
CA SER A 76 15.26 -5.58 -0.28
C SER A 76 16.10 -4.83 0.73
N ASP A 77 16.71 -5.56 1.65
CA ASP A 77 17.63 -4.99 2.65
C ASP A 77 19.09 -5.01 2.18
N HIS A 78 19.99 -4.47 2.99
CA HIS A 78 21.44 -4.44 2.71
C HIS A 78 22.09 -5.84 2.68
N ALA A 79 21.44 -6.84 3.27
CA ALA A 79 21.88 -8.24 3.25
C ALA A 79 21.29 -9.02 2.05
N ASN A 80 20.60 -8.34 1.12
CA ASN A 80 19.90 -8.91 -0.03
C ASN A 80 18.77 -9.90 0.34
N HIS A 81 18.22 -9.84 1.56
CA HIS A 81 16.92 -10.45 1.80
C HIS A 81 15.87 -9.70 0.99
N LYS A 82 14.92 -10.43 0.42
CA LYS A 82 13.92 -9.89 -0.52
C LYS A 82 12.53 -10.30 -0.11
N TRP A 83 11.61 -9.35 -0.10
CA TRP A 83 10.19 -9.58 0.15
C TRP A 83 9.39 -9.08 -1.04
N LEU A 84 8.43 -9.89 -1.47
CA LEU A 84 7.48 -9.52 -2.50
C LEU A 84 6.22 -8.96 -1.82
N PHE A 85 5.85 -7.73 -2.15
CA PHE A 85 4.73 -7.04 -1.55
C PHE A 85 3.76 -6.49 -2.58
N THR A 86 2.50 -6.43 -2.17
CA THR A 86 1.49 -5.59 -2.81
C THR A 86 1.09 -4.45 -1.89
N ALA A 87 0.88 -3.26 -2.45
CA ALA A 87 0.21 -2.16 -1.76
C ALA A 87 -1.06 -1.85 -2.55
N TYR A 88 -2.21 -2.05 -1.95
CA TYR A 88 -3.47 -2.05 -2.67
C TYR A 88 -4.62 -1.49 -1.82
N GLN A 89 -5.67 -1.05 -2.50
CA GLN A 89 -6.95 -0.76 -1.87
C GLN A 89 -7.93 -1.88 -2.19
N GLY A 90 -8.36 -2.57 -1.14
CA GLY A 90 -9.34 -3.66 -1.21
C GLY A 90 -10.62 -3.35 -0.43
N PRO A 91 -11.47 -4.36 -0.17
CA PRO A 91 -12.74 -4.19 0.54
C PRO A 91 -12.61 -3.61 1.96
N SER A 92 -11.43 -3.76 2.58
CA SER A 92 -11.14 -3.30 3.95
C SER A 92 -10.30 -2.02 4.01
N GLY A 93 -10.10 -1.34 2.87
CA GLY A 93 -9.28 -0.13 2.75
C GLY A 93 -7.89 -0.39 2.18
N PHE A 94 -6.94 0.49 2.52
CA PHE A 94 -5.55 0.40 2.10
C PHE A 94 -4.80 -0.66 2.93
N ALA A 95 -4.15 -1.58 2.24
CA ALA A 95 -3.48 -2.73 2.85
C ALA A 95 -2.16 -3.05 2.16
N ILE A 96 -1.28 -3.72 2.93
CA ILE A 96 -0.07 -4.36 2.41
C ILE A 96 -0.28 -5.87 2.38
N GLY A 97 -0.08 -6.44 1.19
CA GLY A 97 -0.02 -7.88 0.98
C GLY A 97 1.42 -8.36 0.88
N GLY A 98 1.66 -9.62 1.27
CA GLY A 98 2.96 -10.28 1.20
C GLY A 98 2.82 -11.76 1.57
N ASN A 99 3.96 -12.45 1.72
CA ASN A 99 3.96 -13.83 2.18
C ASN A 99 3.98 -13.87 3.73
N PRO A 100 2.91 -14.33 4.42
CA PRO A 100 2.83 -14.33 5.88
C PRO A 100 3.76 -15.35 6.54
N THR A 101 4.19 -16.38 5.81
CA THR A 101 5.10 -17.41 6.34
C THR A 101 6.57 -17.04 6.12
N GLN A 102 6.85 -16.02 5.31
CA GLN A 102 8.22 -15.55 5.08
C GLN A 102 8.71 -14.82 6.34
N LYS A 103 9.92 -15.18 6.77
CA LYS A 103 10.59 -14.55 7.91
C LYS A 103 10.58 -13.03 7.78
N ASP A 104 10.14 -12.38 8.86
CA ASP A 104 10.11 -10.93 9.05
C ASP A 104 9.34 -10.13 7.97
N SER A 105 8.52 -10.80 7.17
CA SER A 105 7.68 -10.19 6.12
C SER A 105 6.81 -9.04 6.65
N LYS A 106 6.17 -9.24 7.81
CA LYS A 106 5.35 -8.20 8.44
C LYS A 106 6.19 -7.02 8.95
N ALA A 107 7.38 -7.27 9.49
CA ALA A 107 8.29 -6.20 9.95
C ALA A 107 8.81 -5.36 8.77
N ALA A 108 9.20 -6.01 7.67
CA ALA A 108 9.58 -5.31 6.43
C ALA A 108 8.41 -4.53 5.81
N ALA A 109 7.17 -5.02 5.94
CA ALA A 109 5.97 -4.27 5.55
C ALA A 109 5.71 -3.04 6.43
N VAL A 110 5.94 -3.13 7.75
CA VAL A 110 5.88 -1.96 8.65
C VAL A 110 6.90 -0.91 8.21
N ALA A 111 8.15 -1.32 8.00
CA ALA A 111 9.21 -0.42 7.55
C ALA A 111 8.87 0.27 6.22
N PHE A 112 8.24 -0.45 5.28
CA PHE A 112 7.73 0.16 4.05
C PHE A 112 6.67 1.24 4.30
N VAL A 113 5.71 1.01 5.20
CA VAL A 113 4.70 2.02 5.54
C VAL A 113 5.33 3.23 6.22
N GLU A 114 6.33 3.02 7.07
CA GLU A 114 7.11 4.09 7.71
C GLU A 114 7.87 4.92 6.65
N ASP A 115 8.59 4.28 5.74
CA ASP A 115 9.30 4.98 4.64
C ASP A 115 8.31 5.73 3.74
N LEU A 116 7.20 5.10 3.37
CA LEU A 116 6.12 5.71 2.60
C LEU A 116 5.54 6.93 3.33
N SER A 117 5.44 6.89 4.67
CA SER A 117 4.89 7.98 5.47
C SER A 117 5.65 9.29 5.30
N THR A 118 6.95 9.22 4.98
CA THR A 118 7.85 10.37 4.77
C THR A 118 7.67 11.05 3.41
N MET A 119 7.00 10.38 2.46
CA MET A 119 6.78 10.92 1.13
C MET A 119 5.69 11.99 1.12
N ALA A 120 5.87 13.01 0.27
CA ALA A 120 4.80 13.94 -0.06
C ALA A 120 3.85 13.31 -1.09
N PRO A 121 2.52 13.43 -0.94
CA PRO A 121 1.59 12.88 -1.91
C PRO A 121 1.58 13.70 -3.21
N ALA A 122 1.47 13.00 -4.34
CA ALA A 122 1.25 13.60 -5.65
C ALA A 122 -0.18 14.14 -5.76
N ASP A 123 -0.37 15.13 -6.63
CA ASP A 123 -1.70 15.60 -6.98
C ASP A 123 -2.41 14.54 -7.86
N PHE A 124 -3.61 14.11 -7.46
CA PHE A 124 -4.47 13.23 -8.23
C PHE A 124 -5.92 13.36 -7.77
N GLU A 125 -6.87 12.92 -8.59
CA GLU A 125 -8.27 12.74 -8.22
C GLU A 125 -8.78 11.46 -8.88
N HIS A 126 -9.56 10.67 -8.15
CA HIS A 126 -10.13 9.43 -8.65
C HIS A 126 -11.55 9.23 -8.10
N SER A 127 -12.46 8.81 -8.97
CA SER A 127 -13.84 8.49 -8.58
C SER A 127 -14.03 6.98 -8.53
N LEU A 128 -14.51 6.51 -7.38
CA LEU A 128 -14.79 5.11 -7.08
C LEU A 128 -16.29 4.90 -6.98
N MET A 129 -16.74 3.73 -7.41
CA MET A 129 -18.10 3.26 -7.30
C MET A 129 -18.16 2.19 -6.21
N ASN A 130 -19.12 2.33 -5.30
CA ASN A 130 -19.48 1.29 -4.35
C ASN A 130 -20.35 0.26 -5.08
N ARG A 131 -19.92 -1.01 -5.02
CA ARG A 131 -20.63 -2.12 -5.68
C ARG A 131 -22.03 -2.32 -5.10
N ASP A 132 -22.20 -2.05 -3.80
CA ASP A 132 -23.41 -2.43 -3.06
C ASP A 132 -24.57 -1.45 -3.19
N ASP A 133 -24.31 -0.15 -3.45
CA ASP A 133 -25.36 0.88 -3.38
C ASP A 133 -25.31 1.94 -4.49
N THR A 134 -24.50 1.74 -5.53
CA THR A 134 -24.33 2.67 -6.68
C THR A 134 -23.86 4.08 -6.30
N THR A 135 -23.45 4.29 -5.05
CA THR A 135 -22.87 5.57 -4.63
C THR A 135 -21.45 5.71 -5.15
N ASN A 136 -21.07 6.95 -5.46
CA ASN A 136 -19.71 7.27 -5.87
C ASN A 136 -19.01 8.02 -4.76
N ILE A 137 -17.77 7.62 -4.47
CA ILE A 137 -16.86 8.35 -3.59
C ILE A 137 -15.76 8.92 -4.48
N THR A 138 -15.46 10.20 -4.36
CA THR A 138 -14.30 10.78 -5.03
C THR A 138 -13.25 11.16 -3.99
N TYR A 139 -12.01 10.74 -4.23
CA TYR A 139 -10.90 10.98 -3.32
C TYR A 139 -9.65 11.37 -4.11
N GLY A 140 -8.75 12.09 -3.47
CA GLY A 140 -7.58 12.64 -4.14
C GLY A 140 -6.70 13.47 -3.24
N CYS A 141 -5.64 14.01 -3.82
CA CYS A 141 -4.80 15.01 -3.17
C CYS A 141 -4.60 16.20 -4.10
N LYS A 142 -4.61 17.40 -3.53
CA LYS A 142 -4.33 18.65 -4.22
C LYS A 142 -3.48 19.55 -3.36
N ASN A 143 -2.36 20.05 -3.90
CA ASN A 143 -1.42 20.91 -3.17
C ASN A 143 -1.01 20.28 -1.82
N LYS A 144 -0.72 18.97 -1.84
CA LYS A 144 -0.34 18.16 -0.66
C LYS A 144 -1.44 17.96 0.41
N LYS A 145 -2.67 18.40 0.17
CA LYS A 145 -3.83 18.13 1.04
C LYS A 145 -4.70 17.06 0.40
N CYS A 146 -4.98 16.00 1.13
CA CYS A 146 -5.80 14.90 0.66
C CYS A 146 -7.24 15.04 1.17
N TYR A 147 -8.19 14.53 0.38
CA TYR A 147 -9.62 14.71 0.60
C TYR A 147 -10.41 13.54 0.03
N SER A 148 -11.62 13.38 0.55
CA SER A 148 -12.69 12.53 0.05
C SER A 148 -14.02 13.29 0.11
N LYS A 149 -14.91 13.00 -0.84
CA LYS A 149 -16.23 13.63 -0.99
C LYS A 149 -17.24 12.66 -1.58
#